data_AF-A0A556TJS1-F1
#
_entry.id   AF-A0A556TJS1-F1
#
_cell.length_a   1.000
_cell.length_b   1.000
_cell.length_c   1.000
_cell.angle_alpha   90.00
_cell.angle_beta   90.00
_cell.angle_gamma   90.00
#
_symmetry.space_group_name_H-M   'P 1'
#
loop_
_entity.id
_entity.type
_entity.pdbx_description
1 polymer ?
#
loop_
_entity_poly.entity_id
_entity_poly.type
_entity_poly.pdbx_seq_one_letter_code
_entity_poly.pdbx_strand_id
1 'polypeptide(L)'
;MASGVKYMRFLGGFVCGVTVSTGACVVAVKLYLQPEESTQEQESATQRLLKLYGLPVDGAKTRFYTNHALSYDQSRRTPRWVAEHLSEVKLLGKADRKHCKFKPDPNVPELFTAHNDDYLGSGWSRGHMAPAGDNKFSEARQHLSS
;
A
#
# COMPACT_ATOMS: atom_id res chain seq x y z
N MET A 1 -25.06 -28.24 -78.42
CA MET A 1 -25.58 -26.93 -77.96
C MET A 1 -26.74 -27.21 -76.99
N ALA A 2 -26.86 -26.36 -75.96
CA ALA A 2 -27.86 -26.42 -74.89
C ALA A 2 -27.66 -27.48 -73.79
N SER A 3 -27.39 -26.99 -72.59
CA SER A 3 -28.00 -27.37 -71.31
C SER A 3 -27.10 -26.77 -70.22
N GLY A 4 -27.51 -25.76 -69.44
CA GLY A 4 -28.78 -25.66 -68.74
C GLY A 4 -28.49 -25.88 -67.25
N VAL A 5 -27.88 -24.89 -66.60
CA VAL A 5 -27.57 -24.91 -65.17
C VAL A 5 -28.89 -25.00 -64.40
N LYS A 6 -29.07 -26.08 -63.62
CA LYS A 6 -30.20 -26.25 -62.70
C LYS A 6 -29.71 -26.13 -61.26
N TYR A 7 -30.32 -25.18 -60.56
CA TYR A 7 -30.20 -24.92 -59.13
C TYR A 7 -30.84 -26.06 -58.30
N MET A 8 -30.14 -26.54 -57.26
CA MET A 8 -30.71 -27.33 -56.15
C MET A 8 -30.01 -26.87 -54.86
N ARG A 9 -30.65 -25.99 -54.10
CA ARG A 9 -31.25 -26.23 -52.76
C ARG A 9 -30.24 -26.68 -51.68
N PHE A 10 -29.81 -25.72 -50.86
CA PHE A 10 -29.60 -25.97 -49.43
C PHE A 10 -30.61 -25.13 -48.64
N LEU A 11 -31.61 -25.81 -48.12
CA LEU A 11 -32.58 -25.28 -47.15
C LEU A 11 -32.12 -25.81 -45.79
N GLY A 12 -31.76 -24.94 -44.85
CA GLY A 12 -31.57 -25.35 -43.46
C GLY A 12 -30.60 -24.52 -42.65
N GLY A 13 -31.14 -23.73 -41.71
CA GLY A 13 -30.45 -23.42 -40.45
C GLY A 13 -29.85 -22.04 -40.31
N PHE A 14 -30.68 -21.01 -40.11
CA PHE A 14 -30.27 -19.85 -39.32
C PHE A 14 -31.43 -19.38 -38.44
N VAL A 15 -31.50 -19.90 -37.22
CA VAL A 15 -32.41 -19.39 -36.17
C VAL A 15 -31.65 -19.37 -34.86
N CYS A 16 -31.63 -18.18 -34.25
CA CYS A 16 -31.25 -17.88 -32.85
C CYS A 16 -29.77 -18.02 -32.45
N GLY A 17 -29.01 -16.93 -32.56
CA GLY A 17 -27.66 -16.82 -31.99
C GLY A 17 -27.33 -15.44 -31.42
N VAL A 18 -28.30 -14.68 -30.87
CA VAL A 18 -28.04 -13.30 -30.38
C VAL A 18 -28.55 -13.04 -28.96
N THR A 19 -29.17 -13.98 -28.25
CA THR A 19 -29.73 -13.69 -26.91
C THR A 19 -28.81 -13.97 -25.73
N VAL A 20 -27.61 -14.54 -25.92
CA VAL A 20 -26.73 -14.94 -24.79
C VAL A 20 -25.66 -13.89 -24.44
N SER A 21 -25.31 -12.97 -25.35
CA SER A 21 -24.22 -12.01 -25.09
C SER A 21 -24.61 -10.88 -24.15
N THR A 22 -25.85 -10.38 -24.21
CA THR A 22 -26.30 -9.29 -23.34
C THR A 22 -26.61 -9.78 -21.93
N GLY A 23 -27.19 -10.97 -21.76
CA GLY A 23 -27.48 -11.54 -20.44
C GLY A 23 -26.21 -11.76 -19.61
N ALA A 24 -25.16 -12.34 -20.20
CA ALA A 24 -23.87 -12.55 -19.53
C ALA A 24 -23.18 -11.22 -19.21
N CYS A 25 -23.19 -10.25 -20.13
CA CYS A 25 -22.62 -8.93 -19.88
C CYS A 25 -23.40 -8.15 -18.81
N VAL A 26 -24.72 -8.22 -18.79
CA VAL A 26 -25.54 -7.55 -17.77
C VAL A 26 -25.35 -8.19 -16.40
N VAL A 27 -25.23 -9.52 -16.31
CA VAL A 27 -24.92 -10.21 -15.05
C VAL A 27 -23.49 -9.89 -14.59
N ALA A 28 -22.50 -9.93 -15.49
CA ALA A 28 -21.12 -9.55 -15.16
C ALA A 28 -21.02 -8.09 -14.71
N VAL A 29 -21.71 -7.17 -15.38
CA VAL A 29 -21.81 -5.75 -14.99
C VAL A 29 -22.59 -5.59 -13.70
N LYS A 30 -23.64 -6.38 -13.42
CA LYS A 30 -24.34 -6.36 -12.13
C LYS A 30 -23.51 -6.92 -10.97
N LEU A 31 -22.68 -7.93 -11.21
CA LEU A 31 -21.73 -8.46 -10.24
C LEU A 31 -20.58 -7.47 -10.00
N TYR A 32 -20.09 -6.78 -11.05
CA TYR A 32 -19.05 -5.75 -10.93
C TYR A 32 -19.55 -4.43 -10.35
N LEU A 33 -20.82 -4.08 -10.58
CA LEU A 33 -21.48 -2.87 -10.08
C LEU A 33 -22.31 -3.15 -8.83
N GLN A 34 -22.09 -4.27 -8.13
CA GLN A 34 -22.57 -4.37 -6.76
C GLN A 34 -21.91 -3.19 -6.00
N PRO A 35 -22.70 -2.24 -5.49
CA PRO A 35 -22.18 -1.37 -4.46
C PRO A 35 -21.73 -2.30 -3.34
N GLU A 36 -20.53 -2.11 -2.82
CA GLU A 36 -20.17 -2.62 -1.49
C GLU A 36 -21.29 -2.17 -0.55
N GLU A 37 -22.20 -3.09 -0.22
CA GLU A 37 -23.29 -2.82 0.70
C GLU A 37 -22.60 -2.60 2.04
N SER A 38 -22.46 -1.32 2.40
CA SER A 38 -21.81 -0.92 3.65
C SER A 38 -22.63 -1.52 4.77
N THR A 39 -22.18 -2.66 5.27
CA THR A 39 -22.78 -3.33 6.40
C THR A 39 -22.57 -2.37 7.57
N GLN A 40 -23.58 -1.58 7.89
CA GLN A 40 -23.61 -0.80 9.11
C GLN A 40 -23.75 -1.82 10.24
N GLU A 41 -22.63 -2.36 10.71
CA GLU A 41 -22.58 -3.21 11.89
C GLU A 41 -23.22 -2.45 13.05
N GLN A 42 -24.39 -2.92 13.48
CA GLN A 42 -25.14 -2.34 14.57
C GLN A 42 -24.39 -2.65 15.88
N GLU A 43 -23.52 -1.73 16.28
CA GLU A 43 -22.57 -1.92 17.38
C GLU A 43 -23.29 -2.27 18.69
N SER A 44 -22.98 -3.45 19.24
CA SER A 44 -23.60 -4.00 20.46
C SER A 44 -23.37 -3.09 21.68
N ALA A 45 -24.30 -3.07 22.63
CA ALA A 45 -24.13 -2.37 23.90
C ALA A 45 -22.83 -2.77 24.63
N THR A 46 -22.41 -4.05 24.52
CA THR A 46 -21.13 -4.52 25.06
C THR A 46 -19.93 -3.91 24.35
N GLN A 47 -19.97 -3.78 23.02
CA GLN A 47 -18.90 -3.14 22.25
C GLN A 47 -18.76 -1.66 22.60
N ARG A 48 -19.88 -0.96 22.84
CA ARG A 48 -19.87 0.45 23.29
C ARG A 48 -19.24 0.60 24.67
N LEU A 49 -19.57 -0.28 25.61
CA LEU A 49 -18.96 -0.28 26.95
C LEU A 49 -17.46 -0.59 26.89
N LEU A 50 -17.05 -1.55 26.07
CA LEU A 50 -15.63 -1.89 25.88
C LEU A 50 -14.83 -0.74 25.27
N LYS A 51 -15.42 0.03 24.37
CA LYS A 51 -14.77 1.17 23.68
C LYS A 51 -14.93 2.51 24.41
N LEU A 52 -15.57 2.55 25.58
CA LEU A 52 -15.93 3.79 26.29
C LEU A 52 -14.72 4.73 26.55
N TYR A 53 -13.56 4.16 26.82
CA TYR A 53 -12.32 4.89 27.07
C TYR A 53 -11.30 4.79 25.93
N GLY A 54 -11.74 4.31 24.77
CA GLY A 54 -10.89 3.96 23.65
C GLY A 54 -10.25 2.58 23.78
N LEU A 55 -9.80 2.05 22.64
CA LEU A 55 -9.04 0.81 22.59
C LEU A 55 -7.55 1.09 22.83
N PRO A 56 -6.78 0.11 23.34
CA PRO A 56 -5.33 0.22 23.40
C PRO A 56 -4.75 0.56 22.02
N VAL A 57 -3.84 1.53 21.99
CA VAL A 57 -3.17 1.96 20.76
C VAL A 57 -1.78 1.36 20.74
N ASP A 58 -1.48 0.55 19.72
CA ASP A 58 -0.18 -0.12 19.55
C ASP A 58 0.87 0.76 18.84
N GLY A 59 0.42 1.86 18.22
CA GLY A 59 1.26 2.76 17.46
C GLY A 59 1.75 2.23 16.11
N ALA A 60 1.23 1.09 15.65
CA ALA A 60 1.72 0.38 14.46
C ALA A 60 1.21 0.98 13.13
N LYS A 61 0.47 2.09 13.17
CA LYS A 61 0.00 2.81 11.98
C LYS A 61 1.16 3.13 11.04
N THR A 62 0.91 3.01 9.74
CA THR A 62 1.88 3.39 8.71
C THR A 62 2.17 4.88 8.77
N ARG A 63 3.45 5.23 8.71
CA ARG A 63 3.98 6.58 8.64
C ARG A 63 4.63 6.77 7.28
N PHE A 64 4.34 7.91 6.64
CA PHE A 64 4.84 8.23 5.31
C PHE A 64 5.83 9.40 5.39
N TYR A 65 6.97 9.23 4.74
CA TYR A 65 7.99 10.26 4.55
C TYR A 65 8.21 10.47 3.06
N THR A 66 9.16 11.33 2.69
CA THR A 66 9.39 11.74 1.30
C THR A 66 9.62 10.59 0.33
N ASN A 67 10.32 9.54 0.75
CA ASN A 67 10.67 8.42 -0.14
C ASN A 67 10.58 7.03 0.51
N HIS A 68 10.11 6.95 1.76
CA HIS A 68 9.88 5.67 2.42
C HIS A 68 8.66 5.77 3.31
N ALA A 69 8.07 4.62 3.61
CA ALA A 69 7.05 4.44 4.61
C ALA A 69 7.52 3.41 5.62
N LEU A 70 7.01 3.47 6.85
CA LEU A 70 7.31 2.49 7.88
C LEU A 70 6.15 2.25 8.82
N SER A 71 6.15 1.10 9.47
CA SER A 71 5.42 0.85 10.71
C SER A 71 6.42 0.74 11.85
N TYR A 72 6.10 1.31 13.01
CA TYR A 72 7.01 1.41 14.14
C TYR A 72 6.61 0.46 15.29
N ASP A 73 7.59 -0.14 15.95
CA ASP A 73 7.39 -0.89 17.18
C ASP A 73 7.78 -0.03 18.38
N GLN A 74 6.78 0.51 19.08
CA GLN A 74 7.00 1.35 20.26
C GLN A 74 7.66 0.61 21.43
N SER A 75 7.50 -0.72 21.51
CA SER A 75 8.08 -1.52 22.59
C SER A 75 9.58 -1.76 22.38
N ARG A 76 9.99 -1.93 21.12
CA ARG A 76 11.39 -2.19 20.73
C ARG A 76 12.14 -0.91 20.35
N ARG A 77 11.42 0.19 20.16
CA ARG A 77 11.93 1.47 19.66
C ARG A 77 12.61 1.37 18.29
N THR A 78 12.15 0.42 17.46
CA THR A 78 12.70 0.13 16.13
C THR A 78 11.56 0.02 15.11
N PRO A 79 11.80 0.22 13.80
CA PRO A 79 10.80 -0.08 12.78
C PRO A 79 10.44 -1.57 12.77
N ARG A 80 9.15 -1.88 12.56
CA ARG A 80 8.67 -3.24 12.25
C ARG A 80 9.00 -3.62 10.81
N TRP A 81 8.77 -2.67 9.91
CA TRP A 81 9.09 -2.75 8.50
C TRP A 81 9.31 -1.34 7.97
N VAL A 82 10.14 -1.24 6.93
CA VAL A 82 10.37 -0.02 6.15
C VAL A 82 10.26 -0.41 4.69
N ALA A 83 9.55 0.39 3.91
CA ALA A 83 9.38 0.20 2.47
C ALA A 83 9.75 1.49 1.74
N GLU A 84 10.53 1.37 0.66
CA GLU A 84 10.92 2.49 -0.19
C GLU A 84 10.76 2.12 -1.67
N HIS A 85 10.72 3.14 -2.52
CA HIS A 85 10.64 2.95 -3.97
C HIS A 85 11.89 3.51 -4.63
N LEU A 86 12.68 2.64 -5.26
CA LEU A 86 13.89 3.01 -5.97
C LEU A 86 13.60 3.34 -7.42
N SER A 87 14.21 4.42 -7.92
CA SER A 87 14.25 4.74 -9.34
C SER A 87 15.57 5.43 -9.66
N GLU A 88 16.02 5.37 -10.92
CA GLU A 88 17.28 5.99 -11.33
C GLU A 88 17.38 7.47 -10.92
N VAL A 89 16.28 8.21 -11.09
CA VAL A 89 16.20 9.62 -10.70
C VAL A 89 16.47 9.83 -9.20
N LYS A 90 16.02 8.90 -8.33
CA LYS A 90 16.18 9.01 -6.87
C LYS A 90 17.60 8.71 -6.40
N LEU A 91 18.30 7.84 -7.13
CA LEU A 91 19.70 7.48 -6.87
C LEU A 91 20.68 8.57 -7.31
N LEU A 92 20.24 9.51 -8.15
CA LEU A 92 21.05 10.61 -8.65
C LEU A 92 20.76 11.90 -7.85
N GLY A 93 21.79 12.68 -7.60
CA GLY A 93 21.68 13.98 -6.94
C GLY A 93 22.86 14.31 -6.03
N LYS A 94 22.79 15.49 -5.40
CA LYS A 94 23.91 16.06 -4.64
C LYS A 94 23.79 15.88 -3.12
N ALA A 95 22.74 15.21 -2.63
CA ALA A 95 22.56 15.02 -1.20
C ALA A 95 23.73 14.21 -0.60
N ASP A 96 24.41 14.79 0.38
CA ASP A 96 25.50 14.13 1.10
C ASP A 96 25.03 13.69 2.49
N ARG A 97 25.22 12.40 2.76
CA ARG A 97 24.94 11.77 4.07
C ARG A 97 25.69 12.43 5.22
N LYS A 98 26.82 13.10 4.96
CA LYS A 98 27.61 13.81 5.97
C LYS A 98 26.84 14.96 6.63
N HIS A 99 25.86 15.53 5.94
CA HIS A 99 25.01 16.59 6.47
C HIS A 99 23.77 16.06 7.21
N CYS A 100 23.52 14.75 7.15
CA CYS A 100 22.47 14.09 7.89
C CYS A 100 22.96 13.71 9.30
N LYS A 101 22.16 13.99 10.32
CA LYS A 101 22.42 13.61 11.71
C LYS A 101 21.28 12.72 12.20
N PHE A 102 21.62 11.64 12.91
CA PHE A 102 20.64 10.83 13.62
C PHE A 102 19.94 11.67 14.68
N LYS A 103 18.60 11.65 14.65
CA LYS A 103 17.73 12.35 15.58
C LYS A 103 16.48 11.50 15.81
N PRO A 104 15.88 11.56 17.01
CA PRO A 104 14.57 11.00 17.26
C PRO A 104 13.55 11.47 16.21
N ASP A 105 12.63 10.58 15.83
CA ASP A 105 11.54 10.96 14.93
C ASP A 105 10.55 11.85 15.69
N PRO A 106 10.33 13.12 15.26
CA PRO A 106 9.38 14.02 15.92
C PRO A 106 7.92 13.52 15.88
N ASN A 107 7.60 12.55 15.03
CA ASN A 107 6.25 11.99 14.93
C ASN A 107 6.01 10.81 15.90
N VAL A 108 7.04 10.32 16.59
CA VAL A 108 6.94 9.27 17.61
C VAL A 108 6.94 9.95 18.98
N PRO A 109 6.00 9.63 19.89
CA PRO A 109 6.00 10.21 21.23
C PRO A 109 7.32 9.90 21.96
N GLU A 110 7.80 10.87 22.74
CA GLU A 110 9.11 10.83 23.41
C GLU A 110 9.35 9.57 24.24
N LEU A 111 8.30 9.06 24.90
CA LEU A 111 8.38 7.86 25.72
C LEU A 111 8.76 6.60 24.91
N PHE A 112 8.49 6.60 23.61
CA PHE A 112 8.66 5.46 22.71
C PHE A 112 9.75 5.66 21.66
N THR A 113 10.46 6.80 21.68
CA THR A 113 11.50 7.09 20.69
C THR A 113 12.88 6.64 21.18
N ALA A 114 13.71 6.16 20.26
CA ALA A 114 15.10 5.85 20.55
C ALA A 114 15.96 7.12 20.49
N HIS A 115 16.94 7.20 21.40
CA HIS A 115 17.85 8.33 21.51
C HIS A 115 19.25 7.95 21.05
N ASN A 116 20.05 8.97 20.72
CA ASN A 116 21.45 8.74 20.35
C ASN A 116 22.26 8.10 21.49
N ASP A 117 21.89 8.39 22.73
CA ASP A 117 22.53 7.85 23.93
C ASP A 117 22.26 6.35 24.12
N ASP A 118 21.17 5.81 23.56
CA ASP A 118 20.89 4.37 23.56
C ASP A 118 21.92 3.58 22.72
N TYR A 119 22.54 4.25 21.75
CA TYR A 119 23.53 3.65 20.84
C TYR A 119 24.97 4.07 21.14
N LEU A 120 25.17 5.24 21.74
CA LEU A 120 26.51 5.75 22.01
C LEU A 120 27.18 4.91 23.11
N GLY A 121 28.27 4.21 22.76
CA GLY A 121 29.00 3.36 23.70
C GLY A 121 28.36 1.99 23.96
N SER A 122 27.27 1.64 23.27
CA SER A 122 26.60 0.33 23.43
C SER A 122 27.31 -0.82 22.72
N GLY A 123 28.27 -0.52 21.84
CA GLY A 123 28.89 -1.49 20.93
C GLY A 123 28.09 -1.74 19.64
N TRP A 124 26.92 -1.11 19.48
CA TRP A 124 26.07 -1.25 18.31
C TRP A 124 26.04 0.01 17.44
N SER A 125 26.01 -0.19 16.12
CA SER A 125 25.86 0.88 15.14
C SER A 125 24.40 1.27 14.95
N ARG A 126 24.12 2.53 14.61
CA ARG A 126 22.80 2.96 14.08
C ARG A 126 22.72 2.62 12.60
N GLY A 127 22.04 1.52 12.28
CA GLY A 127 21.88 1.00 10.92
C GLY A 127 20.65 1.60 10.23
N HIS A 128 20.78 1.97 8.96
CA HIS A 128 19.66 2.45 8.17
C HIS A 128 18.85 1.31 7.57
N MET A 129 17.53 1.35 7.71
CA MET A 129 16.64 0.43 6.96
C MET A 129 16.30 0.98 5.56
N ALA A 130 16.05 2.28 5.43
CA ALA A 130 16.02 2.99 4.15
C ALA A 130 17.34 3.76 3.97
N PRO A 131 18.26 3.30 3.10
CA PRO A 131 19.59 3.88 2.99
C PRO A 131 19.60 5.34 2.53
N ALA A 132 20.54 6.10 3.10
CA ALA A 132 20.81 7.48 2.67
C ALA A 132 21.21 7.60 1.19
N GLY A 133 21.82 6.54 0.63
CA GLY A 133 22.24 6.46 -0.76
C GLY A 133 21.08 6.38 -1.76
N ASP A 134 19.92 5.94 -1.30
CA ASP A 134 18.73 5.75 -2.16
C ASP A 134 17.89 7.03 -2.31
N ASN A 135 18.37 8.10 -1.66
CA ASN A 135 17.68 9.36 -1.44
C ASN A 135 18.56 10.55 -1.86
N LYS A 136 19.25 10.45 -3.00
CA LYS A 136 20.18 11.48 -3.49
C LYS A 136 19.50 12.69 -4.12
N PHE A 137 18.30 12.51 -4.65
CA PHE A 137 17.51 13.53 -5.34
C PHE A 137 16.98 14.62 -4.41
N SER A 138 16.94 14.36 -3.11
CA SER A 138 16.40 15.29 -2.11
C SER A 138 17.35 15.40 -0.93
N GLU A 139 17.73 16.64 -0.61
CA GLU A 139 18.45 16.95 0.64
C GLU A 139 17.52 16.97 1.86
N ALA A 140 16.20 16.79 1.64
CA ALA A 140 15.24 16.74 2.72
C ALA A 140 15.71 15.75 3.78
N ARG A 141 15.66 16.21 5.03
CA ARG A 141 16.16 15.51 6.21
C ARG A 141 15.74 14.05 6.13
N GLN A 142 16.71 13.19 5.82
CA GLN A 142 16.45 11.76 5.76
C GLN A 142 16.12 11.35 7.20
N HIS A 143 14.82 11.17 7.48
CA HIS A 143 14.33 10.64 8.74
C HIS A 143 14.63 9.16 8.70
N LEU A 144 15.85 8.87 9.11
CA LEU A 144 16.49 7.60 8.96
C LEU A 144 16.00 6.70 10.09
N SER A 145 15.05 5.81 9.78
CA SER A 145 14.58 4.81 10.73
C SER A 145 15.76 3.93 11.14
N SER A 146 16.21 4.11 12.38
CA SER A 146 17.26 3.32 13.03
C SER A 146 16.61 2.24 13.88
#